data_AF-A0A1D7UWM8-F1
#
_entry.id   AF-A0A1D7UWM8-F1
#
_cell.length_a   1.000
_cell.length_b   1.000
_cell.length_c   1.000
_cell.angle_alpha   90.00
_cell.angle_beta   90.00
_cell.angle_gamma   90.00
#
_symmetry.space_group_name_H-M   'P 1'
#
loop_
_entity.id
_entity.type
_entity.pdbx_description
1 polymer ?
#
loop_
_entity_poly.entity_id
_entity_poly.type
_entity_poly.pdbx_seq_one_letter_code
_entity_poly.pdbx_strand_id
1 'polypeptide(L)'
;MTTESDKTKAGSFLAVVKELGAYTSGSSTNRILEKLSAFSVQESECRVAIMETNDGKNLPDHLVGILRLFRVVHFKRQEVNSYYETAMSKYGVINSLTAKRRPTDDEARIKQVLTDYILKIESYFEKNDISDEALIKEISRFLTELDSFNLLNEDNLGSLVLSVKAISLLQPPMEKLIACYKDYDQVESILKRLIRISEMIIEDAKAPG
;
A
#
# COMPACT_ATOMS: atom_id res chain seq x y z
N MET A 1 -19.81 21.25 16.54
CA MET A 1 -18.48 21.52 17.10
C MET A 1 -17.57 20.38 16.66
N THR A 2 -16.69 20.63 15.69
CA THR A 2 -15.62 19.69 15.28
C THR A 2 -14.50 19.74 16.31
N THR A 3 -14.01 18.58 16.75
CA THR A 3 -12.92 18.52 17.73
C THR A 3 -11.59 18.91 17.10
N GLU A 4 -10.61 19.31 17.89
CA GLU A 4 -9.26 19.67 17.41
C GLU A 4 -8.60 18.52 16.62
N SER A 5 -8.88 17.27 17.02
CA SER A 5 -8.49 16.05 16.28
C SER A 5 -9.15 15.94 14.90
N ASP A 6 -10.42 16.34 14.77
CA ASP A 6 -11.14 16.30 13.49
C ASP A 6 -10.59 17.35 12.51
N LYS A 7 -10.22 18.53 13.02
CA LYS A 7 -9.58 19.58 12.22
C LYS A 7 -8.19 19.17 11.73
N THR A 8 -7.37 18.55 12.59
CA THR A 8 -6.06 18.03 12.18
C THR A 8 -6.20 16.99 11.06
N LYS A 9 -7.16 16.07 11.18
CA LYS A 9 -7.46 15.08 10.13
C LYS A 9 -7.90 15.74 8.82
N ALA A 10 -8.80 16.73 8.89
CA ALA A 10 -9.28 17.46 7.73
C ALA A 10 -8.15 18.23 7.02
N GLY A 11 -7.26 18.87 7.77
CA GLY A 11 -6.07 19.56 7.23
C GLY A 11 -5.13 18.62 6.46
N SER A 12 -4.92 17.40 6.98
CA SER A 12 -4.14 16.38 6.27
C SER A 12 -4.80 15.92 4.96
N PHE A 13 -6.13 15.71 4.94
CA PHE A 13 -6.86 15.38 3.70
C PHE A 13 -6.79 16.52 2.69
N LEU A 14 -6.93 17.76 3.14
CA LEU A 14 -6.82 18.92 2.26
C LEU A 14 -5.41 19.02 1.65
N ALA A 15 -4.36 18.71 2.41
CA ALA A 15 -2.99 18.70 1.89
C ALA A 15 -2.78 17.66 0.78
N VAL A 16 -3.41 16.49 0.90
CA VAL A 16 -3.39 15.45 -0.15
C VAL A 16 -4.19 15.89 -1.38
N VAL A 17 -5.39 16.45 -1.18
CA VAL A 17 -6.24 16.95 -2.28
C VAL A 17 -5.56 18.06 -3.06
N LYS A 18 -4.86 18.97 -2.39
CA LYS A 18 -4.07 20.02 -3.06
C LYS A 18 -2.95 19.44 -3.91
N GLU A 19 -2.27 18.39 -3.43
CA GLU A 19 -1.23 17.71 -4.21
C GLU A 19 -1.82 16.96 -5.41
N LEU A 20 -2.97 16.30 -5.24
CA LEU A 20 -3.69 15.63 -6.32
C LEU A 20 -4.17 16.60 -7.39
N GLY A 21 -4.66 17.78 -7.01
CA GLY A 21 -5.06 18.81 -7.98
C GLY A 21 -3.89 19.45 -8.72
N ALA A 22 -2.67 19.40 -8.14
CA ALA A 22 -1.44 19.83 -8.80
C ALA A 22 -0.76 18.72 -9.61
N TYR A 23 -1.25 17.48 -9.54
CA TYR A 23 -0.69 16.34 -10.24
C TYR A 23 -0.85 16.50 -11.76
N THR A 24 0.22 16.21 -12.49
CA THR A 24 0.23 16.13 -13.95
C THR A 24 0.58 14.71 -14.38
N SER A 25 -0.11 14.18 -15.39
CA SER A 25 0.17 12.82 -15.89
C SER A 25 1.63 12.67 -16.31
N GLY A 26 2.29 11.60 -15.85
CA GLY A 26 3.73 11.35 -16.05
C GLY A 26 4.63 11.94 -14.96
N SER A 27 4.08 12.73 -14.02
CA SER A 27 4.80 13.12 -12.80
C SER A 27 4.82 11.98 -11.77
N SER A 28 5.79 12.02 -10.86
CA SER A 28 5.90 11.05 -9.77
C SER A 28 4.70 11.10 -8.83
N THR A 29 4.19 9.92 -8.47
CA THR A 29 3.12 9.75 -7.47
C THR A 29 3.64 9.81 -6.03
N ASN A 30 4.95 9.75 -5.82
CA ASN A 30 5.57 9.60 -4.50
C ASN A 30 5.15 10.68 -3.52
N ARG A 31 5.08 11.95 -3.95
CA ARG A 31 4.70 13.06 -3.07
C ARG A 31 3.27 12.96 -2.55
N ILE A 32 2.37 12.38 -3.34
CA ILE A 32 0.98 12.11 -2.94
C ILE A 32 0.95 10.96 -1.92
N LEU A 33 1.69 9.89 -2.20
CA LEU A 33 1.81 8.72 -1.31
C LEU A 33 2.47 9.06 0.03
N GLU A 34 3.48 9.94 0.03
CA GLU A 34 4.11 10.47 1.24
C GLU A 34 3.10 11.26 2.09
N LYS A 35 2.30 12.13 1.47
CA LYS A 35 1.25 12.88 2.18
C LYS A 35 0.14 11.95 2.68
N LEU A 36 -0.25 10.93 1.91
CA LEU A 36 -1.19 9.90 2.37
C LEU A 36 -0.63 9.18 3.61
N SER A 37 0.68 8.91 3.66
CA SER A 37 1.29 8.21 4.80
C SER A 37 1.18 8.96 6.12
N ALA A 38 0.93 10.28 6.11
CA ALA A 38 0.69 11.07 7.32
C ALA A 38 -0.61 10.70 8.05
N PHE A 39 -1.56 10.02 7.39
CA PHE A 39 -2.76 9.53 8.08
C PHE A 39 -2.43 8.30 8.91
N SER A 40 -2.76 8.36 10.20
CA SER A 40 -2.78 7.19 11.07
C SER A 40 -3.86 6.22 10.61
N VAL A 41 -3.52 4.95 10.54
CA VAL A 41 -4.44 3.87 10.17
C VAL A 41 -4.41 2.84 11.29
N GLN A 42 -5.58 2.44 11.79
CA GLN A 42 -5.68 1.32 12.71
C GLN A 42 -5.94 0.03 11.92
N GLU A 43 -5.17 -1.02 12.20
CA GLU A 43 -5.24 -2.29 11.44
C GLU A 43 -6.64 -2.94 11.49
N SER A 44 -7.34 -2.82 12.63
CA SER A 44 -8.71 -3.31 12.78
C SER A 44 -9.70 -2.57 11.87
N GLU A 45 -9.51 -1.26 11.68
CA GLU A 45 -10.35 -0.44 10.81
C GLU A 45 -10.07 -0.73 9.32
N CYS A 46 -8.83 -1.10 8.96
CA CYS A 46 -8.46 -1.50 7.59
C CYS A 46 -9.30 -2.65 7.06
N ARG A 47 -9.36 -3.76 7.81
CA ARG A 47 -10.01 -4.99 7.36
C ARG A 47 -11.50 -4.76 7.14
N VAL A 48 -12.14 -4.04 8.07
CA VAL A 48 -13.56 -3.67 7.96
C VAL A 48 -13.79 -2.82 6.72
N ALA A 49 -12.99 -1.76 6.53
CA ALA A 49 -13.12 -0.88 5.37
C ALA A 49 -12.97 -1.64 4.05
N ILE A 50 -12.02 -2.57 3.94
CA ILE A 50 -11.85 -3.40 2.74
C ILE A 50 -13.05 -4.34 2.54
N MET A 51 -13.57 -4.98 3.59
CA MET A 51 -14.73 -5.88 3.49
C MET A 51 -15.99 -5.15 3.03
N GLU A 52 -16.23 -3.94 3.49
CA GLU A 52 -17.39 -3.13 3.12
C GLU A 52 -17.44 -2.75 1.64
N THR A 53 -16.27 -2.75 0.97
CA THR A 53 -16.20 -2.46 -0.47
C THR A 53 -16.72 -3.59 -1.36
N ASN A 54 -16.95 -4.80 -0.84
CA ASN A 54 -17.33 -5.97 -1.64
C ASN A 54 -16.46 -6.12 -2.89
N ASP A 55 -15.15 -6.27 -2.69
CA ASP A 55 -14.12 -6.39 -3.75
C ASP A 55 -14.02 -5.16 -4.65
N GLY A 56 -14.27 -3.97 -4.10
CA GLY A 56 -14.23 -2.70 -4.82
C GLY A 56 -15.52 -2.36 -5.58
N LYS A 57 -16.54 -3.22 -5.54
CA LYS A 57 -17.83 -2.98 -6.21
C LYS A 57 -18.71 -1.95 -5.50
N ASN A 58 -18.44 -1.69 -4.23
CA ASN A 58 -19.18 -0.76 -3.39
C ASN A 58 -18.23 0.32 -2.86
N LEU A 59 -17.90 1.29 -3.72
CA LEU A 59 -17.04 2.40 -3.33
C LEU A 59 -17.80 3.46 -2.52
N PRO A 60 -17.15 4.12 -1.55
CA PRO A 60 -17.64 5.35 -0.95
C PRO A 60 -17.98 6.39 -2.01
N ASP A 61 -19.06 7.12 -1.79
CA ASP A 61 -19.55 8.17 -2.67
C ASP A 61 -18.90 9.54 -2.43
N HIS A 62 -18.01 9.66 -1.45
CA HIS A 62 -17.33 10.90 -1.08
C HIS A 62 -15.81 10.76 -1.18
N LEU A 63 -15.13 11.84 -1.58
CA LEU A 63 -13.70 11.81 -1.89
C LEU A 63 -12.85 11.35 -0.71
N VAL A 64 -13.16 11.80 0.50
CA VAL A 64 -12.43 11.40 1.72
C VAL A 64 -12.53 9.89 1.95
N GLY A 65 -13.66 9.26 1.62
CA GLY A 65 -13.83 7.81 1.72
C GLY A 65 -12.92 7.06 0.75
N ILE A 66 -12.82 7.54 -0.50
CA ILE A 66 -11.87 7.02 -1.48
C ILE A 66 -10.42 7.14 -1.00
N LEU A 67 -10.03 8.31 -0.47
CA LEU A 67 -8.67 8.54 0.03
C LEU A 67 -8.34 7.67 1.25
N ARG A 68 -9.34 7.38 2.11
CA ARG A 68 -9.18 6.43 3.22
C ARG A 68 -8.92 5.01 2.73
N LEU A 69 -9.70 4.52 1.76
CA LEU A 69 -9.46 3.20 1.16
C LEU A 69 -8.08 3.13 0.49
N PHE A 70 -7.73 4.16 -0.26
CA PHE A 70 -6.41 4.25 -0.89
C PHE A 70 -5.29 4.19 0.17
N ARG A 71 -5.44 4.95 1.26
CA ARG A 71 -4.50 4.91 2.37
C ARG A 71 -4.40 3.52 3.02
N VAL A 72 -5.50 2.80 3.19
CA VAL A 72 -5.49 1.42 3.76
C VAL A 72 -4.66 0.48 2.89
N VAL A 73 -4.83 0.53 1.56
CA VAL A 73 -4.02 -0.28 0.64
C VAL A 73 -2.55 0.12 0.71
N HIS A 74 -2.27 1.42 0.70
CA HIS A 74 -0.91 1.94 0.79
C HIS A 74 -0.21 1.54 2.11
N PHE A 75 -0.94 1.56 3.23
CA PHE A 75 -0.45 1.12 4.52
C PHE A 75 0.00 -0.35 4.47
N LYS A 76 -0.85 -1.22 3.94
CA LYS A 76 -0.54 -2.65 3.83
C LYS A 76 0.68 -2.92 2.95
N ARG A 77 0.83 -2.17 1.85
CA ARG A 77 2.04 -2.21 1.00
C ARG A 77 3.29 -1.85 1.79
N GLN A 78 3.24 -0.81 2.63
CA GLN A 78 4.37 -0.41 3.49
C GLN A 78 4.76 -1.50 4.48
N GLU A 79 3.79 -2.16 5.11
CA GLU A 79 4.04 -3.29 6.01
C GLU A 79 4.72 -4.46 5.28
N VAL A 80 4.18 -4.87 4.13
CA VAL A 80 4.76 -5.94 3.32
C VAL A 80 6.16 -5.57 2.82
N ASN A 81 6.39 -4.31 2.43
CA ASN A 81 7.71 -3.83 2.03
C ASN A 81 8.75 -4.00 3.16
N SER A 82 8.39 -3.70 4.41
CA SER A 82 9.28 -3.92 5.55
C SER A 82 9.68 -5.40 5.71
N TYR A 83 8.73 -6.32 5.50
CA TYR A 83 9.03 -7.76 5.56
C TYR A 83 9.83 -8.23 4.34
N TYR A 84 9.54 -7.68 3.16
CA TYR A 84 10.30 -7.94 1.94
C TYR A 84 11.78 -7.56 2.10
N GLU A 85 12.08 -6.36 2.60
CA GLU A 85 13.46 -5.91 2.86
C GLU A 85 14.18 -6.81 3.86
N THR A 86 13.45 -7.25 4.90
CA THR A 86 14.00 -8.20 5.88
C THR A 86 14.30 -9.54 5.23
N ALA A 87 13.39 -10.07 4.41
CA ALA A 87 13.59 -11.33 3.69
C ALA A 87 14.77 -11.26 2.70
N MET A 88 14.91 -10.14 1.97
CA MET A 88 16.06 -9.85 1.11
C MET A 88 17.37 -9.85 1.89
N SER A 89 17.39 -9.21 3.06
CA SER A 89 18.56 -9.22 3.96
C SER A 89 18.92 -10.65 4.39
N LYS A 90 17.95 -11.46 4.83
CA LYS A 90 18.19 -12.86 5.22
C LYS A 90 18.69 -13.70 4.05
N TYR A 91 18.10 -13.54 2.86
CA TYR A 91 18.57 -14.17 1.64
C TYR A 91 20.05 -13.84 1.37
N GLY A 92 20.44 -12.56 1.49
CA GLY A 92 21.82 -12.12 1.31
C GLY A 92 22.80 -12.79 2.30
N VAL A 93 22.41 -12.95 3.55
CA VAL A 93 23.20 -13.66 4.56
C VAL A 93 23.36 -15.14 4.21
N ILE A 94 22.26 -15.84 3.90
CA ILE A 94 22.30 -17.27 3.53
C ILE A 94 23.12 -17.48 2.25
N ASN A 95 22.96 -16.60 1.27
CA ASN A 95 23.76 -16.63 0.04
C ASN A 95 25.26 -16.50 0.34
N SER A 96 25.63 -15.62 1.28
CA SER A 96 27.02 -15.43 1.69
C SER A 96 27.60 -16.63 2.44
N LEU A 97 26.80 -17.28 3.31
CA LEU A 97 27.19 -18.49 4.03
C LEU A 97 27.46 -19.65 3.07
N THR A 98 26.57 -19.83 2.10
CA THR A 98 26.62 -20.91 1.11
C THR A 98 27.58 -20.65 -0.05
N ALA A 99 28.16 -19.45 -0.16
CA ALA A 99 29.14 -19.15 -1.21
C ALA A 99 30.51 -19.82 -0.97
N LYS A 100 30.86 -20.07 0.29
CA LYS A 100 32.19 -20.60 0.69
C LYS A 100 32.21 -22.10 0.95
N ARG A 101 31.05 -22.76 0.99
CA ARG A 101 30.91 -24.19 1.22
C ARG A 101 29.71 -24.75 0.48
N ARG A 102 29.64 -26.08 0.35
CA ARG A 102 28.43 -26.72 -0.15
C ARG A 102 27.24 -26.39 0.79
N PRO A 103 26.11 -25.88 0.27
CA PRO A 103 24.92 -25.65 1.07
C PRO A 103 24.35 -26.98 1.58
N THR A 104 23.75 -26.95 2.76
CA THR A 104 22.85 -28.01 3.22
C THR A 104 21.55 -27.98 2.43
N ASP A 105 20.77 -29.07 2.49
CA ASP A 105 19.49 -29.14 1.79
C ASP A 105 18.51 -28.06 2.27
N ASP A 106 18.50 -27.76 3.57
CA ASP A 106 17.64 -26.72 4.15
C ASP A 106 18.04 -25.32 3.68
N GLU A 107 19.34 -25.02 3.63
CA GLU A 107 19.84 -23.74 3.09
C GLU A 107 19.53 -23.58 1.60
N ALA A 108 19.69 -24.63 0.80
CA ALA A 108 19.35 -24.60 -0.61
C ALA A 108 17.85 -24.38 -0.81
N ARG A 109 17.02 -25.07 -0.02
CA ARG A 109 15.56 -24.95 -0.09
C ARG A 109 15.06 -23.58 0.35
N ILE A 110 15.51 -23.07 1.50
CA ILE A 110 15.06 -21.74 1.98
C ILE A 110 15.49 -20.64 1.01
N LYS A 111 16.70 -20.75 0.44
CA LYS A 111 17.21 -19.80 -0.54
C LYS A 111 16.33 -19.76 -1.78
N GLN A 112 15.95 -20.92 -2.32
CA GLN A 112 15.03 -21.00 -3.46
C GLN A 112 13.66 -20.38 -3.12
N VAL A 113 13.07 -20.78 -1.99
CA VAL A 113 11.73 -20.30 -1.60
C VAL A 113 11.73 -18.80 -1.34
N LEU A 114 12.78 -18.26 -0.71
CA LEU A 114 12.93 -16.81 -0.54
C LEU A 114 12.97 -16.10 -1.89
N THR A 115 13.79 -16.57 -2.84
CA THR A 115 13.87 -16.00 -4.19
C THR A 115 12.50 -15.97 -4.87
N ASP A 116 11.77 -17.09 -4.84
CA ASP A 116 10.46 -17.20 -5.49
C ASP A 116 9.45 -16.19 -4.90
N TYR A 117 9.45 -16.03 -3.58
CA TYR A 117 8.56 -15.08 -2.91
C TYR A 117 8.99 -13.62 -3.09
N ILE A 118 10.29 -13.33 -3.11
CA ILE A 118 10.84 -12.00 -3.44
C ILE A 118 10.33 -11.55 -4.82
N LEU A 119 10.52 -12.39 -5.85
CA LEU A 119 10.06 -12.09 -7.22
C LEU A 119 8.53 -11.96 -7.30
N LYS A 120 7.80 -12.79 -6.56
CA LYS A 120 6.33 -12.72 -6.50
C LYS A 120 5.86 -11.39 -5.90
N ILE A 121 6.51 -10.90 -4.86
CA ILE A 121 6.17 -9.63 -4.20
C ILE A 121 6.52 -8.45 -5.09
N GLU A 122 7.65 -8.48 -5.79
CA GLU A 122 8.01 -7.45 -6.77
C GLU A 122 6.92 -7.30 -7.85
N SER A 123 6.39 -8.43 -8.35
CA SER A 123 5.24 -8.40 -9.27
C SER A 123 3.98 -7.79 -8.66
N TYR A 124 3.75 -7.97 -7.35
CA TYR A 124 2.65 -7.31 -6.65
C TYR A 124 2.89 -5.81 -6.47
N PHE A 125 4.13 -5.37 -6.22
CA PHE A 125 4.46 -3.95 -6.17
C PHE A 125 4.26 -3.28 -7.53
N GLU A 126 4.71 -3.90 -8.62
CA GLU A 126 4.51 -3.37 -9.97
C GLU A 126 3.01 -3.19 -10.32
N LYS A 127 2.18 -4.20 -10.03
CA LYS A 127 0.72 -4.11 -10.23
C LYS A 127 0.08 -3.00 -9.41
N ASN A 128 0.55 -2.82 -8.18
CA ASN A 128 0.07 -1.77 -7.29
C ASN A 128 0.49 -0.39 -7.81
N ASP A 129 1.74 -0.19 -8.21
CA ASP A 129 2.25 1.08 -8.74
C ASP A 129 1.45 1.55 -9.96
N ILE A 130 1.13 0.62 -10.89
CA ILE A 130 0.27 0.90 -12.05
C ILE A 130 -1.14 1.33 -11.60
N SER A 131 -1.66 0.70 -10.56
CA SER A 131 -3.02 0.96 -10.06
C SER A 131 -3.08 2.26 -9.24
N ASP A 132 -2.03 2.59 -8.49
CA ASP A 132 -1.83 3.85 -7.79
C ASP A 132 -1.80 5.01 -8.79
N GLU A 133 -1.00 4.91 -9.85
CA GLU A 133 -0.94 5.93 -10.91
C GLU A 133 -2.30 6.13 -11.58
N ALA A 134 -2.98 5.03 -11.94
CA ALA A 134 -4.30 5.09 -12.55
C ALA A 134 -5.34 5.76 -11.63
N LEU A 135 -5.36 5.40 -10.34
CA LEU A 135 -6.27 6.00 -9.37
C LEU A 135 -5.97 7.50 -9.19
N ILE A 136 -4.71 7.85 -8.98
CA ILE A 136 -4.26 9.24 -8.82
C ILE A 136 -4.66 10.09 -10.02
N LYS A 137 -4.49 9.57 -11.23
CA LYS A 137 -4.87 10.27 -12.47
C LYS A 137 -6.37 10.55 -12.52
N GLU A 138 -7.22 9.59 -12.19
CA GLU A 138 -8.67 9.79 -12.23
C GLU A 138 -9.16 10.71 -11.09
N ILE A 139 -8.56 10.65 -9.90
CA ILE A 139 -8.87 11.61 -8.82
C ILE A 139 -8.43 13.02 -9.22
N SER A 140 -7.21 13.17 -9.74
CA SER A 140 -6.68 14.45 -10.22
C SER A 140 -7.59 15.05 -11.30
N ARG A 141 -8.01 14.24 -12.28
CA ARG A 141 -8.97 14.64 -13.31
C ARG A 141 -10.26 15.18 -12.70
N PHE A 142 -10.87 14.42 -11.79
CA PHE A 142 -12.09 14.86 -11.08
C PHE A 142 -11.90 16.21 -10.39
N LEU A 143 -10.77 16.41 -9.70
CA LEU A 143 -10.47 17.66 -9.01
C LEU A 143 -10.26 18.83 -9.97
N THR A 144 -9.61 18.61 -11.11
CA THR A 144 -9.39 19.66 -12.12
C THR A 144 -10.67 20.06 -12.85
N GLU A 145 -11.64 19.15 -12.97
CA GLU A 145 -12.97 19.41 -13.54
C GLU A 145 -13.92 20.05 -12.51
N LEU A 146 -13.51 20.20 -11.24
CA LEU A 146 -14.32 20.78 -10.18
C LEU A 146 -14.14 22.31 -10.13
N ASP A 147 -15.16 23.04 -10.56
CA ASP A 147 -15.17 24.52 -10.55
C ASP A 147 -14.87 25.12 -9.17
N SER A 148 -15.28 24.43 -8.10
CA SER A 148 -15.10 24.85 -6.71
C SER A 148 -13.81 24.34 -6.07
N PHE A 149 -12.86 23.77 -6.83
CA PHE A 149 -11.61 23.22 -6.28
C PHE A 149 -10.85 24.22 -5.39
N ASN A 150 -10.73 25.48 -5.83
CA ASN A 150 -10.04 26.53 -5.08
C ASN A 150 -10.79 26.96 -3.80
N LEU A 151 -12.04 26.56 -3.63
CA LEU A 151 -12.88 26.84 -2.46
C LEU A 151 -12.88 25.67 -1.45
N LEU A 152 -12.22 24.55 -1.76
CA LEU A 152 -12.09 23.43 -0.84
C LEU A 152 -11.25 23.82 0.38
N ASN A 153 -11.76 23.48 1.56
CA ASN A 153 -11.14 23.72 2.84
C ASN A 153 -11.49 22.59 3.83
N GLU A 154 -10.99 22.70 5.05
CA GLU A 154 -11.18 21.68 6.10
C GLU A 154 -12.65 21.46 6.47
N ASP A 155 -13.50 22.47 6.33
CA ASP A 155 -14.90 22.42 6.73
C ASP A 155 -15.80 21.74 5.67
N ASN A 156 -15.47 21.88 4.38
CA ASN A 156 -16.32 21.38 3.29
C ASN A 156 -15.79 20.10 2.61
N LEU A 157 -14.51 19.75 2.78
CA LEU A 157 -13.90 18.62 2.09
C LEU A 157 -14.57 17.28 2.44
N GLY A 158 -14.96 17.09 3.70
CA GLY A 158 -15.65 15.89 4.15
C GLY A 158 -17.00 15.64 3.45
N SER A 159 -17.61 16.70 2.93
CA SER A 159 -18.91 16.65 2.24
C SER A 159 -18.79 16.64 0.71
N LEU A 160 -17.57 16.53 0.17
CA LEU A 160 -17.36 16.49 -1.28
C LEU A 160 -17.79 15.14 -1.85
N VAL A 161 -19.00 15.12 -2.39
CA VAL A 161 -19.61 13.96 -3.06
C VAL A 161 -19.07 13.82 -4.48
N LEU A 162 -18.75 12.59 -4.86
CA LEU A 162 -18.31 12.19 -6.18
C LEU A 162 -19.53 11.96 -7.07
N SER A 163 -19.48 12.46 -8.31
CA SER A 163 -20.51 12.11 -9.28
C SER A 163 -20.48 10.62 -9.61
N VAL A 164 -21.61 10.06 -10.05
CA VAL A 164 -21.69 8.66 -10.51
C VAL A 164 -20.62 8.36 -11.58
N LYS A 165 -20.39 9.31 -12.49
CA LYS A 165 -19.33 9.22 -13.51
C LYS A 165 -17.94 9.11 -12.88
N ALA A 166 -17.65 9.92 -11.87
CA ALA A 166 -16.36 9.86 -11.17
C ALA A 166 -16.18 8.51 -10.46
N ILE A 167 -17.22 8.01 -9.76
CA ILE A 167 -17.17 6.69 -9.11
C ILE A 167 -16.89 5.58 -10.13
N SER A 168 -17.59 5.57 -11.27
CA SER A 168 -17.37 4.57 -12.32
C SER A 168 -15.95 4.60 -12.91
N LEU A 169 -15.29 5.76 -12.94
CA LEU A 169 -13.89 5.90 -13.39
C LEU A 169 -12.89 5.45 -12.31
N LEU A 170 -13.18 5.71 -11.04
CA LEU A 170 -12.35 5.33 -9.90
C LEU A 170 -12.45 3.84 -9.55
N GLN A 171 -13.58 3.19 -9.87
CA GLN A 171 -13.84 1.81 -9.52
C GLN A 171 -12.80 0.82 -10.07
N PRO A 172 -12.50 0.77 -11.39
CA PRO A 172 -11.54 -0.20 -11.92
C PRO A 172 -10.13 -0.14 -11.28
N PRO A 173 -9.48 1.03 -11.09
CA PRO A 173 -8.19 1.05 -10.40
C PRO A 173 -8.33 0.70 -8.91
N MET A 174 -9.43 1.09 -8.24
CA MET A 174 -9.64 0.74 -6.84
C MET A 174 -9.85 -0.76 -6.62
N GLU A 175 -10.60 -1.44 -7.50
CA GLU A 175 -10.76 -2.91 -7.47
C GLU A 175 -9.40 -3.62 -7.56
N LYS A 176 -8.50 -3.14 -8.43
CA LYS A 176 -7.14 -3.68 -8.55
C LYS A 176 -6.30 -3.42 -7.30
N LEU A 177 -6.42 -2.25 -6.68
CA LEU A 177 -5.74 -1.94 -5.43
C LEU A 177 -6.24 -2.82 -4.27
N ILE A 178 -7.55 -3.07 -4.20
CA ILE A 178 -8.14 -3.98 -3.21
C ILE A 178 -7.68 -5.42 -3.46
N ALA A 179 -7.53 -5.84 -4.72
CA ALA A 179 -6.92 -7.14 -5.03
C ALA A 179 -5.47 -7.21 -4.55
N CYS A 180 -4.67 -6.15 -4.78
CA CYS A 180 -3.29 -6.07 -4.25
C CYS A 180 -3.27 -6.15 -2.72
N TYR A 181 -4.20 -5.49 -2.02
CA TYR A 181 -4.31 -5.60 -0.56
C TYR A 181 -4.49 -7.06 -0.11
N LYS A 182 -5.33 -7.84 -0.81
CA LYS A 182 -5.54 -9.26 -0.49
C LYS A 182 -4.28 -10.09 -0.75
N ASP A 183 -3.60 -9.85 -1.87
CA ASP A 183 -2.30 -10.48 -2.18
C ASP A 183 -1.28 -10.18 -1.08
N TYR A 184 -1.23 -8.94 -0.60
CA TYR A 184 -0.38 -8.51 0.50
C TYR A 184 -0.72 -9.17 1.83
N ASP A 185 -2.01 -9.23 2.20
CA ASP A 185 -2.45 -9.89 3.44
C ASP A 185 -2.09 -11.38 3.45
N GLN A 186 -2.20 -12.05 2.30
CA GLN A 186 -1.80 -13.44 2.17
C GLN A 186 -0.27 -13.60 2.30
N VAL A 187 0.51 -12.82 1.56
CA VAL A 187 1.97 -13.01 1.48
C VAL A 187 2.69 -12.60 2.75
N GLU A 188 2.15 -11.64 3.52
CA GLU A 188 2.74 -11.17 4.76
C GLU A 188 2.96 -12.32 5.77
N SER A 189 1.94 -13.17 5.96
CA SER A 189 2.02 -14.32 6.86
C SER A 189 3.13 -15.29 6.46
N ILE A 190 3.33 -15.45 5.15
CA ILE A 190 4.33 -16.34 4.56
C ILE A 190 5.72 -15.74 4.76
N LEU A 191 5.90 -14.45 4.47
CA LEU A 191 7.17 -13.74 4.69
C LEU A 191 7.62 -13.82 6.15
N LYS A 192 6.72 -13.55 7.10
CA LYS A 192 7.01 -13.67 8.55
C LYS A 192 7.54 -15.06 8.88
N ARG A 193 6.95 -16.11 8.31
CA ARG A 193 7.40 -17.49 8.53
C ARG A 193 8.75 -17.77 7.88
N LEU A 194 8.96 -17.33 6.63
CA LEU A 194 10.22 -17.53 5.92
C LEU A 194 11.38 -16.81 6.62
N ILE A 195 11.15 -15.61 7.14
CA ILE A 195 12.13 -14.85 7.93
C ILE A 195 12.55 -15.65 9.16
N ARG A 196 11.58 -16.16 9.94
CA ARG A 196 11.87 -16.99 11.13
C ARG A 196 12.65 -18.26 10.79
N ILE A 197 12.28 -18.96 9.71
CA ILE A 197 13.01 -20.15 9.26
C ILE A 197 14.44 -19.79 8.87
N SER A 198 14.60 -18.67 8.16
CA SER A 198 15.91 -18.17 7.75
C SER A 198 16.79 -17.81 8.95
N GLU A 199 16.20 -17.22 9.99
CA GLU A 199 16.90 -16.91 11.24
C GLU A 199 17.43 -18.17 11.93
N MET A 200 16.61 -19.21 12.08
CA MET A 200 17.04 -20.49 12.65
C MET A 200 18.20 -21.10 11.84
N ILE A 201 18.10 -21.12 10.50
CA ILE A 201 19.15 -21.65 9.63
C ILE A 201 20.46 -20.85 9.76
N ILE A 202 20.36 -19.51 9.84
CA ILE A 202 21.52 -18.64 10.01
C ILE A 202 22.18 -18.84 11.38
N GLU A 203 21.39 -19.05 12.44
CA GLU A 203 21.88 -19.33 13.78
C GLU A 203 22.60 -20.67 13.85
N ASP A 204 22.00 -21.73 13.31
CA ASP A 204 22.61 -23.07 13.25
C ASP A 204 23.92 -23.06 12.48
N ALA A 205 24.00 -22.31 11.37
CA ALA A 205 25.23 -22.19 10.59
C ALA A 205 26.36 -21.42 11.31
N LYS A 206 26.05 -20.66 12.37
CA LYS A 206 27.01 -19.89 13.17
C LYS A 206 27.35 -20.56 14.51
N ALA A 207 26.59 -21.57 14.93
CA ALA A 207 26.87 -22.29 16.15
C ALA A 207 28.27 -22.95 16.04
N PRO A 208 29.15 -22.80 17.05
CA PRO A 208 30.43 -23.51 17.06
C PRO A 208 30.13 -25.01 17.17
N GLY A 209 30.52 -25.75 16.13
CA GLY A 209 30.53 -27.21 16.13
C GLY A 209 31.67 -27.79 16.97
#